data_AF-A0A1X2Z175-F1
#
_entry.id   AF-A0A1X2Z175-F1
#
_cell.length_a   1.000
_cell.length_b   1.000
_cell.length_c   1.000
_cell.angle_alpha   90.00
_cell.angle_beta   90.00
_cell.angle_gamma   90.00
#
_symmetry.space_group_name_H-M   'P 1'
#
loop_
_entity.id
_entity.type
_entity.pdbx_description
1 polymer ?
#
loop_
_entity_poly.entity_id
_entity_poly.type
_entity_poly.pdbx_seq_one_letter_code
_entity_poly.pdbx_strand_id
1 'polypeptide(L)'
;MSIRAKTSYLVECDYPGCGGLYDFWSPTEGYAIGTVIDDDEWLCLFTSDNKPRLFCPLHLRYMQNFPDDSTTVFFYSDSPATQPTLHALNRFYEDMSTPQPLPKLECEDTILAVLTSEDTK
;
A
#
# COMPACT_ATOMS: atom_id res chain seq x y z
N MET A 1 0.37 -18.71 35.02
CA MET A 1 -0.28 -17.90 33.98
C MET A 1 0.81 -17.11 33.28
N SER A 2 1.15 -17.46 32.04
CA SER A 2 2.17 -16.73 31.27
C SER A 2 1.46 -15.56 30.58
N ILE A 3 1.77 -14.34 30.99
CA ILE A 3 1.32 -13.12 30.30
C ILE A 3 2.09 -13.13 28.98
N ARG A 4 1.47 -13.66 27.90
CA ARG A 4 1.98 -13.43 26.56
C ARG A 4 1.94 -11.91 26.35
N ALA A 5 3.10 -11.27 26.34
CA ALA A 5 3.21 -9.88 25.94
C ALA A 5 2.49 -9.73 24.60
N LYS A 6 1.43 -8.93 24.57
CA LYS A 6 0.79 -8.54 23.31
C LYS A 6 1.78 -7.61 22.64
N THR A 7 2.53 -8.12 21.67
CA THR A 7 3.35 -7.29 20.80
C THR A 7 2.38 -6.58 19.87
N SER A 8 2.20 -5.27 20.01
CA SER A 8 1.62 -4.46 18.95
C SER A 8 2.66 -4.35 17.84
N TYR A 9 2.27 -4.68 16.61
CA TYR A 9 3.11 -4.44 15.45
C TYR A 9 2.57 -3.20 14.76
N LEU A 10 3.40 -2.16 14.75
CA LEU A 10 3.10 -0.90 14.07
C LEU A 10 3.52 -1.03 12.63
N VAL A 11 2.57 -0.82 11.73
CA VAL A 11 2.84 -0.66 10.30
C VAL A 11 3.08 0.81 10.05
N GLU A 12 4.21 1.12 9.43
CA GLU A 12 4.58 2.49 9.05
C GLU A 12 4.41 2.69 7.55
N CYS A 13 3.98 3.89 7.17
CA CYS A 13 3.91 4.32 5.78
C CYS A 13 5.32 4.58 5.25
N ASP A 14 5.71 3.86 4.19
CA ASP A 14 7.00 4.00 3.51
C ASP A 14 7.13 5.30 2.69
N TYR A 15 6.06 6.10 2.61
CA TYR A 15 6.13 7.40 1.93
C TYR A 15 7.04 8.36 2.72
N PRO A 16 8.12 8.90 2.09
CA PRO A 16 9.09 9.74 2.78
C PRO A 16 8.45 10.95 3.46
N GLY A 17 8.65 11.09 4.77
CA GLY A 17 8.13 12.21 5.56
C GLY A 17 6.64 12.14 5.90
N CYS A 18 5.95 11.02 5.62
CA CYS A 18 4.55 10.84 6.01
C CYS A 18 4.41 10.58 7.52
N GLY A 19 5.13 9.59 8.05
CA GLY A 19 5.01 9.17 9.45
C GLY A 19 3.62 8.61 9.83
N GLY A 20 2.82 8.22 8.83
CA GLY A 20 1.54 7.54 9.05
C GLY A 20 1.79 6.18 9.69
N LEU A 21 1.14 5.93 10.81
CA LEU A 21 1.24 4.67 11.56
C LEU A 21 -0.15 4.04 11.66
N TYR A 22 -0.19 2.71 11.55
CA TYR A 22 -1.38 1.94 11.89
C TYR A 22 -1.03 0.87 12.92
N ASP A 23 -1.77 0.88 14.03
CA ASP A 23 -1.58 -0.07 15.12
C ASP A 23 -2.41 -1.32 14.88
N PHE A 24 -1.77 -2.36 14.37
CA PHE A 24 -2.38 -3.67 14.28
C PHE A 24 -2.14 -4.46 15.57
N TRP A 25 -3.24 -4.91 16.18
CA TRP A 25 -3.21 -5.89 17.27
C TRP A 25 -2.96 -7.29 16.71
N SER A 26 -1.79 -7.50 16.12
CA SER A 26 -1.42 -8.77 15.48
C SER A 26 -0.35 -9.52 16.28
N PRO A 27 -0.42 -10.86 16.35
CA PRO A 27 0.53 -11.66 17.12
C PRO A 27 1.94 -11.71 16.49
N THR A 28 2.07 -11.41 15.19
CA THR A 28 3.34 -11.34 14.45
C THR A 28 3.30 -10.25 13.36
N GLU A 29 4.47 -9.80 12.93
CA GLU A 29 4.64 -8.84 11.82
C GLU A 29 4.01 -9.32 10.50
N GLY A 30 4.22 -10.59 10.14
CA GLY A 30 3.61 -11.17 8.94
C GLY A 30 2.08 -11.22 8.99
N TYR A 31 1.48 -11.39 10.17
CA TYR A 31 0.03 -11.28 10.33
C TYR A 31 -0.46 -9.84 10.22
N ALA A 32 0.30 -8.87 10.73
CA ALA A 32 -0.01 -7.44 10.57
C ALA A 32 0.00 -7.04 9.09
N ILE A 33 1.06 -7.39 8.36
CA ILE A 33 1.18 -7.15 6.91
C ILE A 33 0.06 -7.85 6.14
N GLY A 34 -0.25 -9.11 6.46
CA GLY A 34 -1.36 -9.83 5.84
C GLY A 34 -2.69 -9.11 6.05
N THR A 35 -2.92 -8.57 7.25
CA THR A 35 -4.13 -7.80 7.54
C THR A 35 -4.16 -6.50 6.73
N VAL A 36 -3.03 -5.80 6.58
CA VAL A 36 -2.93 -4.59 5.72
C VAL A 36 -3.28 -4.90 4.26
N ILE A 37 -2.81 -6.04 3.74
CA ILE A 37 -3.09 -6.48 2.37
C ILE A 37 -4.59 -6.78 2.18
N ASP A 38 -5.26 -7.28 3.22
CA ASP A 38 -6.68 -7.63 3.20
C ASP A 38 -7.62 -6.45 3.54
N ASP A 39 -7.12 -5.39 4.19
CA ASP A 39 -7.93 -4.25 4.67
C ASP A 39 -8.33 -3.29 3.56
N ASP A 40 -7.80 -3.44 2.33
CA ASP A 40 -8.11 -2.64 1.12
C ASP A 40 -7.89 -1.10 1.27
N GLU A 41 -7.48 -0.63 2.44
CA GLU A 41 -7.29 0.77 2.81
C GLU A 41 -5.85 1.24 2.65
N TRP A 42 -4.90 0.32 2.50
CA TRP A 42 -3.48 0.62 2.32
C TRP A 42 -2.99 0.04 1.00
N LEU A 43 -2.10 0.77 0.33
CA LEU A 43 -1.41 0.24 -0.84
C LEU A 43 -0.25 -0.63 -0.37
N CYS A 44 -0.26 -1.90 -0.76
CA CYS A 44 0.85 -2.82 -0.56
C CYS A 44 1.41 -3.25 -1.92
N LEU A 45 2.66 -2.89 -2.20
CA LEU A 45 3.37 -3.35 -3.38
C LEU A 45 4.65 -4.07 -2.98
N PHE A 46 5.05 -5.10 -3.73
CA PHE A 46 6.27 -5.84 -3.45
C PHE A 46 7.40 -5.36 -4.33
N THR A 47 8.58 -5.23 -3.74
CA THR A 47 9.83 -4.98 -4.45
C THR A 47 10.55 -6.29 -4.78
N SER A 48 11.63 -6.22 -5.56
CA SER A 48 12.42 -7.39 -5.98
C SER A 48 13.01 -8.20 -4.81
N ASP A 49 13.18 -7.56 -3.65
CA ASP A 49 13.58 -8.18 -2.38
C ASP A 49 12.45 -8.99 -1.70
N ASN A 50 11.29 -9.08 -2.34
CA ASN A 50 10.08 -9.74 -1.84
C ASN A 50 9.59 -9.18 -0.50
N LYS A 51 9.92 -7.93 -0.18
CA LYS A 51 9.38 -7.20 0.96
C LYS A 51 8.27 -6.26 0.51
N PRO A 52 7.20 -6.13 1.30
CA PRO A 52 6.14 -5.17 1.00
C PRO A 52 6.66 -3.74 1.21
N ARG A 53 6.11 -2.81 0.44
CA ARG A 53 6.14 -1.38 0.67
C ARG A 53 4.71 -0.92 0.86
N LEU A 54 4.46 -0.28 1.99
CA LEU A 54 3.13 0.03 2.51
C LEU A 54 2.91 1.53 2.46
N PHE A 55 1.83 1.97 1.82
CA PHE A 55 1.47 3.38 1.74
C PHE A 55 0.07 3.60 2.29
N CYS A 56 -0.03 4.53 3.23
CA CYS A 56 -1.27 4.80 3.96
C CYS A 56 -2.35 5.46 3.08
N PRO A 57 -3.62 5.44 3.52
CA PRO A 57 -4.77 6.08 2.87
C PRO A 57 -4.51 7.49 2.33
N LEU A 58 -3.68 8.29 3.00
CA LEU A 58 -3.39 9.67 2.60
C LEU A 58 -2.73 9.78 1.22
N HIS A 59 -2.08 8.72 0.74
CA HIS A 59 -1.42 8.67 -0.56
C HIS A 59 -2.26 7.98 -1.63
N LEU A 60 -3.48 7.55 -1.31
CA LEU A 60 -4.34 6.80 -2.22
C LEU A 60 -5.34 7.71 -2.94
N ARG A 61 -5.72 7.26 -4.12
CA ARG A 61 -6.74 7.89 -4.94
C ARG A 61 -8.11 7.38 -4.52
N TYR A 62 -9.01 8.32 -4.28
CA TYR A 62 -10.41 8.05 -3.99
C TYR A 62 -11.29 8.58 -5.11
N MET A 63 -12.29 7.79 -5.48
CA MET A 63 -13.38 8.22 -6.35
C MET A 63 -14.55 8.63 -5.47
N GLN A 64 -15.05 9.84 -5.68
CA GLN A 64 -16.22 10.32 -4.96
C GLN A 64 -17.48 9.82 -5.68
N ASN A 65 -18.17 8.87 -5.06
CA ASN A 65 -19.42 8.32 -5.60
C ASN A 65 -20.63 9.11 -5.08
N PHE A 66 -20.55 9.52 -3.80
CA PHE A 66 -21.55 10.34 -3.13
C PHE A 66 -20.88 11.39 -2.22
N PRO A 67 -21.59 12.42 -1.74
CA PRO A 67 -21.00 13.47 -0.91
C PRO A 67 -20.26 12.95 0.34
N ASP A 68 -20.77 11.87 0.95
CA ASP A 68 -20.25 11.27 2.18
C ASP A 68 -19.59 9.89 1.96
N ASP A 69 -19.44 9.45 0.71
CA ASP A 69 -18.91 8.13 0.38
C ASP A 69 -17.87 8.22 -0.74
N SER A 70 -16.63 7.91 -0.38
CA SER A 70 -15.50 7.86 -1.29
C SER A 70 -14.88 6.48 -1.24
N THR A 71 -14.78 5.83 -2.39
CA THR A 71 -14.18 4.50 -2.50
C THR A 71 -12.78 4.62 -3.06
N THR A 72 -11.85 3.84 -2.52
CA THR A 72 -10.51 3.75 -3.08
C THR A 72 -10.58 3.26 -4.53
N VAL A 73 -9.77 3.84 -5.40
CA VAL A 73 -9.69 3.41 -6.80
C VAL A 73 -8.66 2.29 -6.90
N PHE A 74 -9.07 1.11 -7.34
CA PHE A 74 -8.19 -0.05 -7.49
C PHE A 74 -7.61 -0.16 -8.89
N PHE A 75 -6.44 -0.80 -8.96
CA PHE A 75 -5.82 -1.14 -10.23
C PHE A 75 -6.58 -2.26 -10.94
N TYR A 76 -6.93 -2.00 -12.20
CA TYR A 76 -7.40 -3.03 -13.12
C TYR A 76 -6.73 -2.83 -14.48
N SER A 77 -6.14 -3.89 -15.01
CA SER A 77 -5.35 -3.85 -16.25
C SER A 77 -6.21 -3.67 -17.50
N ASP A 78 -7.51 -3.96 -17.43
CA ASP A 78 -8.46 -3.89 -18.54
C ASP A 78 -8.99 -2.48 -18.84
N SER A 79 -8.79 -1.52 -17.93
CA SER A 79 -9.27 -0.14 -18.06
C SER A 79 -8.15 0.88 -17.89
N PRO A 80 -7.90 1.76 -18.89
CA PRO A 80 -6.91 2.83 -18.78
C PRO A 80 -7.18 3.81 -17.63
N ALA A 81 -8.44 3.96 -17.20
CA ALA A 81 -8.81 4.85 -16.10
C ALA A 81 -8.39 4.33 -14.72
N THR A 82 -8.09 3.03 -14.63
CA THR A 82 -7.67 2.31 -13.42
C THR A 82 -6.22 1.87 -13.50
N GLN A 83 -5.40 2.60 -14.27
CA GLN A 83 -3.96 2.44 -14.31
C GLN A 83 -3.27 3.68 -13.72
N PRO A 84 -2.08 3.51 -13.11
CA PRO A 84 -1.17 4.61 -12.85
C PRO A 84 -0.92 5.43 -14.12
N THR A 85 -0.76 6.73 -13.96
CA THR A 85 -0.34 7.58 -15.10
C THR A 85 1.12 7.27 -15.47
N LEU A 86 1.91 6.93 -14.47
CA LEU A 86 3.28 6.49 -14.62
C LEU A 86 3.33 4.99 -14.92
N HIS A 87 3.40 4.63 -16.21
CA HIS A 87 3.41 3.23 -16.67
C HIS A 87 4.49 2.34 -16.04
N ALA A 88 5.59 2.91 -15.54
CA ALA A 88 6.62 2.15 -14.82
C ALA A 88 6.09 1.51 -13.53
N LEU A 89 5.00 2.02 -12.94
CA LEU A 89 4.35 1.43 -11.78
C LEU A 89 3.56 0.16 -12.13
N ASN A 90 3.07 0.00 -13.37
CA ASN A 90 2.23 -1.14 -13.76
C ASN A 90 2.87 -2.49 -13.43
N ARG A 91 4.20 -2.62 -13.58
CA ARG A 91 4.93 -3.85 -13.27
C ARG A 91 4.70 -4.33 -11.82
N PHE A 92 4.61 -3.40 -10.87
CA PHE A 92 4.44 -3.73 -9.46
C PHE A 92 3.00 -4.14 -9.12
N TYR A 93 2.04 -3.74 -9.96
CA TYR A 93 0.64 -4.12 -9.81
C TYR A 93 0.33 -5.46 -10.50
N GLU A 94 0.96 -5.74 -11.64
CA GLU A 94 0.77 -6.99 -12.39
C GLU A 94 1.19 -8.23 -11.60
N ASP A 95 2.16 -8.09 -10.70
CA ASP A 95 2.65 -9.17 -9.83
C ASP A 95 1.72 -9.46 -8.63
N MET A 96 0.69 -8.64 -8.40
CA MET A 96 -0.19 -8.76 -7.24
C MET A 96 -1.34 -9.74 -7.48
N SER A 97 -1.58 -10.63 -6.51
CA SER A 97 -2.72 -11.55 -6.53
C SER A 97 -4.04 -10.90 -6.09
N THR A 98 -3.97 -9.83 -5.30
CA THR A 98 -5.12 -9.03 -4.87
C THR A 98 -5.07 -7.66 -5.53
N PRO A 99 -6.22 -7.12 -5.99
CA PRO A 99 -6.27 -5.76 -6.53
C PRO A 99 -5.75 -4.77 -5.50
N GLN A 100 -4.78 -3.94 -5.89
CA GLN A 100 -4.19 -2.93 -5.01
C GLN A 100 -4.73 -1.55 -5.35
N PRO A 101 -4.87 -0.64 -4.37
CA PRO A 101 -5.34 0.70 -4.62
C PRO A 101 -4.31 1.53 -5.41
N LEU A 102 -4.80 2.52 -6.16
CA LEU A 102 -3.97 3.44 -6.91
C LEU A 102 -3.50 4.60 -6.04
N PRO A 103 -2.25 5.04 -6.19
CA PRO A 103 -1.81 6.26 -5.56
C PRO A 103 -2.45 7.51 -6.19
N LYS A 104 -2.43 8.60 -5.44
CA LYS A 104 -2.65 9.94 -5.98
C LYS A 104 -1.62 10.26 -7.06
N LEU A 105 -2.03 11.05 -8.04
CA LEU A 105 -1.18 11.42 -9.18
C LEU A 105 0.13 12.05 -8.71
N GLU A 106 0.06 12.94 -7.73
CA GLU A 106 1.22 13.62 -7.14
C GLU A 106 2.12 12.70 -6.29
N CYS A 107 1.66 11.51 -5.94
CA CYS A 107 2.42 10.53 -5.15
C CYS A 107 3.10 9.46 -6.02
N GLU A 108 2.71 9.30 -7.29
CA GLU A 108 3.19 8.24 -8.19
C GLU A 108 4.73 8.25 -8.34
N ASP A 109 5.33 9.41 -8.61
CA ASP A 109 6.79 9.54 -8.79
C ASP A 109 7.57 9.15 -7.53
N THR A 110 7.14 9.63 -6.37
CA THR A 110 7.78 9.33 -5.08
C THR A 110 7.65 7.86 -4.73
N ILE A 111 6.47 7.27 -4.94
CA ILE A 111 6.22 5.86 -4.69
C ILE A 111 7.08 5.00 -5.63
N LEU A 112 7.17 5.35 -6.91
CA LEU A 112 8.07 4.66 -7.83
C LEU A 112 9.53 4.75 -7.36
N ALA A 113 9.96 5.93 -6.89
CA ALA A 113 11.31 6.10 -6.36
C ALA A 113 11.57 5.19 -5.15
N VAL A 114 10.62 5.06 -4.22
CA VAL A 114 10.71 4.13 -3.07
C VAL A 114 10.80 2.67 -3.52
N LEU A 115 10.00 2.30 -4.54
CA LEU A 115 9.98 0.94 -5.07
C LEU A 115 11.23 0.58 -5.89
N THR A 116 11.96 1.57 -6.41
CA THR A 116 13.14 1.38 -7.26
C THR A 116 14.46 1.69 -6.54
N SER A 117 14.45 2.47 -5.45
CA SER A 117 15.67 2.83 -4.72
C SER A 117 16.38 1.62 -4.12
N GLU A 118 15.65 0.55 -3.81
CA GLU A 118 16.19 -0.68 -3.20
C GLU A 118 16.79 -1.66 -4.24
N ASP A 119 16.55 -1.46 -5.55
CA ASP A 119 17.24 -2.21 -6.62
C ASP A 119 18.74 -1.80 -6.74
N THR A 120 19.20 -0.82 -5.95
CA THR A 120 20.54 -0.20 -6.08
C THR A 120 21.48 -0.47 -4.91
N LYS A 121 21.14 -1.37 -3.97
CA LYS A 121 21.94 -1.60 -2.75
C LYS A 121 22.61 -2.97 -2.70
#